data_AF-A0A7C6F9Z3-F1
#
_entry.id   AF-A0A7C6F9Z3-F1
#
_cell.length_a   1.000
_cell.length_b   1.000
_cell.length_c   1.000
_cell.angle_alpha   90.00
_cell.angle_beta   90.00
_cell.angle_gamma   90.00
#
_symmetry.space_group_name_H-M   'P 1'
#
loop_
_entity.id
_entity.type
_entity.pdbx_description
1 polymer ?
#
loop_
_entity_poly.entity_id
_entity_poly.type
_entity_poly.pdbx_seq_one_letter_code
_entity_poly.pdbx_strand_id
1 'polypeptide(L)' 'EVVGVYGESIKEIVHEKFGDGIMSAIDFSLDIDKEANPNGDRVVITMNGKFLPYKSW' A
#
# COMPACT_ATOMS: atom_id res chain seq x y z
N GLU A 1 1.90 13.33 -0.45
CA GLU A 1 2.55 13.50 0.88
C GLU A 1 2.57 12.19 1.68
N VAL A 2 1.42 11.55 1.94
CA VAL A 2 1.33 10.29 2.73
C VAL A 2 2.27 9.18 2.24
N VAL A 3 2.27 8.85 0.95
CA VAL A 3 3.17 7.80 0.39
C VAL A 3 4.64 8.20 0.51
N GLY A 4 4.97 9.49 0.48
CA GLY A 4 6.35 9.98 0.64
C GLY A 4 6.84 9.92 2.09
N VAL A 5 5.95 10.09 3.07
CA VAL A 5 6.28 10.04 4.51
C VAL A 5 6.24 8.60 5.04
N TYR A 6 5.24 7.82 4.63
CA TYR A 6 5.01 6.46 5.14
C TYR A 6 5.48 5.37 4.19
N GLY A 7 6.04 5.70 3.03
CA GLY A 7 6.48 4.70 2.05
C GLY A 7 7.48 3.69 2.62
N GLU A 8 8.43 4.17 3.43
CA GLU A 8 9.41 3.31 4.10
C GLU A 8 8.75 2.39 5.13
N SER A 9 7.89 2.94 6.00
CA SER A 9 7.15 2.15 6.99
C SER A 9 6.23 1.10 6.34
N ILE A 10 5.54 1.45 5.26
CA ILE A 10 4.70 0.51 4.51
C ILE A 10 5.56 -0.61 3.92
N LYS A 11 6.74 -0.27 3.36
CA LYS A 11 7.68 -1.26 2.84
C LYS A 11 8.15 -2.23 3.94
N GLU A 12 8.54 -1.72 5.10
CA GLU A 12 8.97 -2.57 6.22
C GLU A 12 7.86 -3.52 6.69
N ILE A 13 6.63 -3.02 6.83
CA ILE A 13 5.49 -3.86 7.21
C ILE A 13 5.18 -4.93 6.15
N VAL A 14 5.33 -4.60 4.86
CA VAL A 14 5.18 -5.59 3.79
C VAL A 14 6.28 -6.64 3.87
N HIS A 15 7.53 -6.26 4.15
CA HIS A 15 8.65 -7.18 4.33
C HIS A 15 8.49 -8.09 5.55
N GLU A 16 7.99 -7.55 6.67
CA GLU A 16 7.72 -8.32 7.88
C GLU A 16 6.61 -9.38 7.64
N LYS A 17 5.57 -9.03 6.88
CA LYS A 17 4.41 -9.91 6.68
C LYS A 17 4.53 -10.87 5.50
N PHE A 18 5.17 -10.45 4.41
CA PHE A 18 5.21 -11.18 3.14
C PHE A 18 6.63 -11.59 2.73
N GLY A 19 7.66 -11.10 3.41
CA GLY A 19 9.07 -11.36 3.09
C GLY A 19 9.66 -10.35 2.09
N ASP A 20 10.90 -10.61 1.68
CA ASP A 20 11.64 -9.72 0.80
C ASP A 20 11.05 -9.71 -0.61
N GLY A 21 10.45 -8.59 -0.99
CA GLY A 21 9.75 -8.44 -2.26
C GLY A 21 9.19 -7.03 -2.48
N ILE A 22 8.41 -6.87 -3.55
CA ILE A 22 7.70 -5.63 -3.88
C ILE A 22 6.23 -5.87 -4.13
N MET A 23 5.43 -4.82 -3.90
CA MET A 23 4.08 -4.73 -4.44
C MET A 23 4.17 -4.31 -5.91
N SER A 24 3.65 -5.12 -6.82
CA SER A 24 3.62 -4.80 -8.24
C SER A 24 2.79 -3.54 -8.48
N ALA A 25 3.33 -2.63 -9.31
CA ALA A 25 2.60 -1.49 -9.83
C ALA A 25 1.94 -1.77 -11.20
N ILE A 26 2.16 -2.96 -11.77
CA ILE A 26 1.57 -3.40 -13.06
C ILE A 26 0.30 -4.18 -12.79
N ASP A 27 0.38 -5.19 -11.92
CA ASP A 27 -0.78 -5.93 -11.43
C ASP A 27 -1.28 -5.24 -10.14
N PHE A 28 -1.86 -4.06 -10.34
CA PHE A 28 -2.24 -3.12 -9.29
C PHE A 28 -3.63 -2.54 -9.54
N SER A 29 -4.40 -2.38 -8.47
CA SER A 29 -5.69 -1.70 -8.45
C SER A 29 -5.72 -0.67 -7.33
N LEU A 30 -6.26 0.51 -7.63
CA LEU A 30 -6.45 1.61 -6.69
C LEU A 30 -7.90 2.03 -6.69
N ASP A 31 -8.48 2.06 -5.50
CA ASP A 31 -9.84 2.50 -5.25
C ASP A 31 -9.82 3.70 -4.29
N ILE A 32 -10.65 4.70 -4.59
CA ILE A 32 -10.77 5.91 -3.79
C ILE A 32 -12.23 6.10 -3.44
N ASP A 33 -12.53 6.08 -2.16
CA ASP A 33 -13.87 6.27 -1.65
C ASP A 33 -13.92 7.41 -0.63
N LYS A 34 -15.14 7.85 -0.32
CA LYS A 34 -15.41 8.94 0.60
C LYS A 34 -16.18 8.39 1.79
N GLU A 35 -15.56 8.40 2.95
CA GLU A 35 -16.21 8.02 4.20
C GLU A 35 -16.73 9.26 4.92
N ALA A 36 -18.04 9.32 5.15
CA ALA A 36 -18.65 10.36 5.98
C ALA A 36 -18.23 10.17 7.44
N ASN A 37 -17.56 11.18 8.02
CA ASN A 37 -17.11 11.15 9.41
C ASN A 37 -17.63 12.38 10.16
N PRO A 38 -18.02 12.26 11.45
CA PRO A 38 -18.57 13.37 12.24
C PRO A 38 -17.65 14.59 12.34
N ASN A 39 -16.34 14.43 12.14
CA ASN A 39 -15.36 15.52 12.18
C ASN A 39 -14.95 16.04 10.79
N GLY A 40 -15.72 15.70 9.75
CA GLY A 40 -15.45 16.05 8.36
C GLY A 40 -15.14 14.83 7.50
N ASP A 41 -15.47 14.94 6.20
CA ASP A 41 -15.34 13.83 5.25
C ASP A 41 -13.90 13.29 5.18
N ARG A 42 -13.77 11.96 5.13
CA ARG A 42 -12.49 11.26 5.00
C ARG A 42 -12.34 10.70 3.60
N VAL A 43 -11.11 10.70 3.10
CA VAL A 43 -10.72 10.04 1.87
C VAL A 43 -10.13 8.68 2.22
N VAL A 44 -10.76 7.62 1.74
CA VAL A 44 -10.28 6.25 1.91
C VAL A 44 -9.60 5.84 0.62
N ILE A 45 -8.36 5.37 0.72
CA ILE A 45 -7.59 4.88 -0.44
C ILE A 45 -7.27 3.42 -0.18
N THR A 46 -7.74 2.55 -1.06
CA THR A 46 -7.40 1.12 -1.05
C THR A 46 -6.41 0.84 -2.16
N MET A 47 -5.22 0.35 -1.79
CA MET A 47 -4.16 -0.03 -2.72
C MET A 47 -3.99 -1.54 -2.70
N ASN A 48 -4.24 -2.21 -3.82
CA ASN A 48 -4.11 -3.66 -3.94
C ASN A 48 -3.16 -3.99 -5.09
N GLY A 49 -1.96 -4.44 -4.75
CA GLY A 49 -0.98 -4.89 -5.72
C GLY A 49 -0.48 -6.30 -5.43
N LYS A 50 -0.23 -7.06 -6.49
CA LYS A 50 0.33 -8.40 -6.37
C LYS A 50 1.72 -8.37 -5.74
N PHE A 51 1.92 -9.19 -4.71
CA PHE A 51 3.24 -9.36 -4.10
C PHE A 51 4.17 -10.16 -5.03
N LEU A 52 5.35 -9.62 -5.28
CA LEU A 52 6.40 -10.22 -6.10
C LEU A 52 7.64 -10.42 -5.22
N PRO A 53 7.94 -11.66 -4.78
CA PRO A 53 9.12 -11.94 -3.99
C PRO A 53 10.38 -11.73 -4.85
N TYR A 54 11.43 -11.21 -4.24
CA TYR A 54 12.73 -11.17 -4.90
C TYR A 54 13.29 -12.59 -5.00
N LYS A 55 13.85 -12.94 -6.15
CA LYS A 55 14.55 -14.22 -6.30
C LYS A 55 15.90 -14.10 -5.60
N SER A 56 16.10 -14.89 -4.54
CA SER A 56 17.46 -15.27 -4.13
C SER A 56 18.03 -16.19 -5.21
N TRP A 57 19.07 -15.72 -5.89
CA TRP A 57 19.86 -16.48 -6.85
C TRP A 57 20.99 -17.22 -6.15
#